data_AF-A0A841R5Y5-F1
#
_entry.id   AF-A0A841R5Y5-F1
#
_cell.length_a   1.000
_cell.length_b   1.000
_cell.length_c   1.000
_cell.angle_alpha   90.00
_cell.angle_beta   90.00
_cell.angle_gamma   90.00
#
_symmetry.space_group_name_H-M   'P 1'
#
loop_
_entity.id
_entity.type
_entity.pdbx_description
1 polymer ?
#
loop_
_entity_poly.entity_id
_entity_poly.type
_entity_poly.pdbx_seq_one_letter_code
_entity_poly.pdbx_strand_id
1 'polypeptide(L)'
;MAIDSNTYPNTRVFIIGPLTLQNEFLLYVIKKEIGIECTIYDQELNSFPANLKIDNITYDEKMLILIDSEHQSFEEIQKSIVTNEKLSKCLIALFNLHESAGVEKKALARRIRGFFYKDDHFEVFLKGIRFILNGEIWISREILLKYVFDSLEEKQDAIAEKTSLTPREIEILTLVSMGSSNEEISNKICISTNTVKTHMYNIFKKINVQNRLQAALWAATNL
;
A
#
# COMPACT_ATOMS: atom_id res chain seq x y z
N MET A 1 16.18 -29.53 9.32
CA MET A 1 16.23 -29.37 7.86
C MET A 1 17.28 -28.32 7.57
N ALA A 2 18.34 -28.67 6.85
CA ALA A 2 19.38 -27.71 6.47
C ALA A 2 18.77 -26.66 5.55
N ILE A 3 18.97 -25.38 5.88
CA ILE A 3 18.53 -24.25 5.08
C ILE A 3 19.44 -24.22 3.84
N ASP A 4 18.85 -24.36 2.66
CA ASP A 4 19.55 -24.32 1.39
C ASP A 4 20.23 -22.96 1.25
N SER A 5 21.57 -22.94 1.25
CA SER A 5 22.39 -21.73 1.38
C SER A 5 22.39 -20.83 0.14
N ASN A 6 21.35 -20.88 -0.69
CA ASN A 6 21.24 -20.08 -1.91
C ASN A 6 19.79 -19.79 -2.35
N THR A 7 18.82 -19.72 -1.41
CA THR A 7 17.42 -19.41 -1.76
C THR A 7 17.26 -18.03 -2.42
N TYR A 8 18.15 -17.08 -2.11
CA TYR A 8 18.11 -15.71 -2.60
C TYR A 8 19.47 -15.27 -3.16
N PRO A 9 19.83 -15.70 -4.39
CA PRO A 9 21.09 -15.31 -5.00
C PRO A 9 21.13 -13.79 -5.22
N ASN A 10 22.31 -13.18 -5.07
CA ASN A 10 22.53 -11.73 -5.27
C ASN A 10 21.50 -10.85 -4.54
N THR A 11 21.21 -11.18 -3.28
CA THR A 11 20.30 -10.42 -2.43
C THR A 11 21.03 -9.90 -1.20
N ARG A 12 20.80 -8.64 -0.83
CA ARG A 12 21.30 -8.04 0.41
C ARG A 12 20.18 -7.39 1.21
N VAL A 13 20.29 -7.50 2.53
CA VAL A 13 19.39 -6.83 3.47
C VAL A 13 20.16 -5.72 4.20
N PHE A 14 19.55 -4.55 4.31
CA PHE A 14 20.07 -3.44 5.10
C PHE A 14 19.06 -3.07 6.18
N ILE A 15 19.50 -2.99 7.43
CA ILE A 15 18.71 -2.41 8.52
C ILE A 15 19.13 -0.95 8.66
N ILE A 16 18.22 -0.01 8.42
CA ILE A 16 18.45 1.42 8.58
C ILE A 16 17.97 1.81 9.97
N GLY A 17 18.89 2.20 10.84
CA GLY A 17 18.56 2.51 12.22
C GLY A 17 19.80 2.52 13.13
N PRO A 18 19.63 2.93 14.40
CA PRO A 18 20.75 3.02 15.33
C PRO A 18 21.39 1.65 15.60
N LEU A 19 22.69 1.66 15.96
CA LEU A 19 23.42 0.49 16.43
C LEU A 19 22.93 0.09 17.83
N THR A 20 21.88 -0.72 17.87
CA THR A 20 21.28 -1.25 19.10
C THR A 20 21.42 -2.76 19.16
N LEU A 21 21.37 -3.34 20.38
CA LEU A 21 21.37 -4.79 20.56
C LEU A 21 20.20 -5.46 19.82
N GLN A 22 19.05 -4.80 19.73
CA GLN A 22 17.90 -5.29 18.98
C GLN A 22 18.20 -5.41 17.49
N ASN A 23 18.79 -4.37 16.88
CA ASN A 23 19.10 -4.36 15.45
C ASN A 23 20.25 -5.35 15.13
N GLU A 24 21.24 -5.47 16.01
CA GLU A 24 22.31 -6.48 15.87
C GLU A 24 21.77 -7.90 15.99
N PHE A 25 20.88 -8.15 16.95
CA PHE A 25 20.19 -9.43 17.10
C PHE A 25 19.35 -9.75 15.86
N LEU A 26 18.59 -8.79 15.36
CA LEU A 26 17.78 -8.94 14.15
C LEU A 26 18.64 -9.32 12.94
N LEU A 27 19.76 -8.62 12.74
CA LEU A 27 20.75 -8.92 11.70
C LEU A 27 21.27 -10.35 11.83
N TYR A 28 21.67 -10.76 13.04
CA TYR A 28 22.17 -12.11 13.31
C TYR A 28 21.13 -13.17 12.94
N VAL A 29 19.89 -12.98 13.36
CA VAL A 29 18.85 -13.98 13.12
C VAL A 29 18.41 -14.02 11.65
N ILE A 30 18.28 -12.88 10.96
CA ILE A 30 18.02 -12.85 9.51
C ILE A 30 19.12 -13.63 8.77
N LYS A 31 20.39 -13.37 9.11
CA LYS A 31 21.54 -14.06 8.51
C LYS A 31 21.49 -15.56 8.77
N LYS A 32 21.13 -15.98 9.98
CA LYS A 32 21.07 -17.38 10.40
C LYS A 32 19.90 -18.15 9.78
N GLU A 33 18.70 -17.57 9.80
CA GLU A 33 17.44 -18.25 9.43
C GLU A 33 17.12 -18.13 7.93
N ILE A 34 17.56 -17.05 7.29
CA ILE A 34 17.29 -16.79 5.86
C ILE A 34 18.54 -17.03 5.00
N GLY A 35 19.74 -16.94 5.57
CA GLY A 35 21.00 -17.19 4.85
C GLY A 35 21.44 -16.04 3.94
N ILE A 36 21.01 -14.80 4.23
CA ILE A 36 21.31 -13.61 3.43
C ILE A 36 22.31 -12.70 4.15
N GLU A 37 23.19 -12.04 3.38
CA GLU A 37 24.04 -10.97 3.91
C GLU A 37 23.18 -9.79 4.38
N CYS A 38 23.33 -9.47 5.67
CA CYS A 38 22.60 -8.38 6.30
C CYS A 38 23.60 -7.42 6.96
N THR A 39 23.37 -6.12 6.82
CA THR A 39 24.24 -5.04 7.33
C THR A 39 23.39 -3.97 8.01
N ILE A 40 23.84 -3.42 9.14
CA ILE A 40 23.22 -2.23 9.73
C ILE A 40 23.83 -0.99 9.08
N TYR A 41 22.98 -0.05 8.73
CA TYR A 41 23.33 1.29 8.27
C TYR A 41 22.81 2.30 9.30
N ASP A 42 23.74 2.85 10.06
CA ASP A 42 23.50 3.74 11.20
C ASP A 42 23.51 5.23 10.86
N GLN A 43 23.65 5.56 9.56
CA GLN A 43 23.57 6.93 9.06
C GLN A 43 22.15 7.26 8.58
N GLU A 44 21.90 8.53 8.26
CA GLU A 44 20.60 8.97 7.76
C GLU A 44 20.23 8.29 6.44
N LEU A 45 18.96 7.91 6.28
CA LEU A 45 18.44 7.26 5.07
C LEU A 45 18.71 8.04 3.77
N ASN A 46 18.76 9.37 3.84
CA ASN A 46 19.10 10.25 2.70
C ASN A 46 20.52 10.02 2.16
N SER A 47 21.44 9.69 3.05
CA SER A 47 22.82 9.43 2.69
C SER A 47 23.00 8.04 2.09
N PHE A 48 22.02 7.13 2.24
CA PHE A 48 22.16 5.75 1.78
C PHE A 48 22.41 5.67 0.26
N PRO A 49 23.36 4.83 -0.21
CA PRO A 49 24.27 3.98 0.53
C PRO A 49 25.70 4.56 0.60
N ALA A 50 25.86 5.80 1.08
CA ALA A 50 27.17 6.42 1.25
C ALA A 50 28.02 5.64 2.25
N ASN A 51 29.34 5.62 2.06
CA ASN A 51 30.33 5.00 2.96
C ASN A 51 30.20 3.48 3.19
N LEU A 52 29.14 2.84 2.71
CA LEU A 52 29.15 1.41 2.51
C LEU A 52 30.25 1.15 1.47
N LYS A 53 31.24 0.31 1.80
CA LYS A 53 32.24 -0.23 0.85
C LYS A 53 31.53 -1.12 -0.16
N ILE A 54 30.68 -0.49 -0.96
CA ILE A 54 29.95 -1.08 -2.06
C ILE A 54 30.87 -0.92 -3.25
N ASP A 55 31.93 -1.71 -3.26
CA ASP A 55 32.77 -1.78 -4.45
C ASP A 55 32.10 -2.69 -5.51
N ASN A 56 30.96 -3.33 -5.21
CA ASN A 56 30.32 -4.36 -6.05
C ASN A 56 28.77 -4.45 -5.94
N ILE A 57 27.98 -3.37 -5.74
CA ILE A 57 26.53 -3.48 -6.08
C ILE A 57 26.48 -3.58 -7.60
N THR A 58 26.38 -4.80 -8.09
CA THR A 58 26.09 -5.07 -9.50
C THR A 58 24.65 -4.66 -9.81
N TYR A 59 24.38 -4.24 -11.03
CA TYR A 59 23.04 -3.79 -11.46
C TYR A 59 21.91 -4.83 -11.22
N ASP A 60 22.24 -6.11 -11.06
CA ASP A 60 21.31 -7.22 -10.81
C ASP A 60 21.09 -7.55 -9.33
N GLU A 61 21.69 -6.81 -8.38
CA GLU A 61 21.58 -7.12 -6.95
C GLU A 61 20.24 -6.64 -6.36
N LYS A 62 19.48 -7.56 -5.77
CA LYS A 62 18.22 -7.27 -5.09
C LYS A 62 18.47 -6.76 -3.68
N MET A 63 17.97 -5.57 -3.37
CA MET A 63 18.15 -4.96 -2.05
C MET A 63 16.84 -4.86 -1.29
N LEU A 64 16.82 -5.35 -0.06
CA LEU A 64 15.76 -5.11 0.91
C LEU A 64 16.26 -4.15 1.99
N ILE A 65 15.56 -3.04 2.15
CA ILE A 65 15.81 -2.00 3.14
C ILE A 65 14.76 -2.12 4.24
N LEU A 66 15.19 -2.49 5.44
CA LEU A 66 14.38 -2.57 6.65
C LEU A 66 14.61 -1.29 7.46
N ILE A 67 13.61 -0.41 7.56
CA ILE A 67 13.75 0.87 8.23
C ILE A 67 13.16 0.76 9.64
N ASP A 68 14.00 1.01 10.64
CA ASP A 68 13.61 1.10 12.04
C ASP A 68 12.81 2.39 12.25
N SER A 69 11.51 2.23 12.48
CA SER A 69 10.57 3.34 12.64
C SER A 69 10.34 3.74 14.09
N GLU A 70 11.10 3.18 15.05
CA GLU A 70 10.96 3.46 16.49
C GLU A 70 11.15 4.96 16.83
N HIS A 71 12.11 5.60 16.16
CA HIS A 71 12.57 6.96 16.45
C HIS A 71 12.47 7.91 15.27
N GLN A 72 11.79 7.51 14.19
CA GLN A 72 11.62 8.32 13.00
C GLN A 72 10.14 8.45 12.66
N SER A 73 9.70 9.67 12.37
CA SER A 73 8.34 9.87 11.88
C SER A 73 8.20 9.30 10.47
N PHE A 74 6.99 8.86 10.13
CA PHE A 74 6.72 8.38 8.79
C PHE A 74 6.92 9.48 7.73
N GLU A 75 6.61 10.73 8.04
CA GLU A 75 6.84 11.88 7.16
C GLU A 75 8.33 12.04 6.79
N GLU A 76 9.24 11.85 7.75
CA GLU A 76 10.69 11.91 7.52
C GLU A 76 11.16 10.76 6.64
N ILE A 77 10.78 9.53 6.99
CA ILE A 77 11.09 8.33 6.20
C ILE A 77 10.60 8.51 4.77
N GLN A 78 9.36 8.97 4.63
CA GLN A 78 8.71 9.19 3.36
C GLN A 78 9.43 10.25 2.52
N LYS A 79 9.85 11.36 3.13
CA LYS A 79 10.64 12.39 2.46
C LYS A 79 11.95 11.79 1.93
N SER A 80 12.63 11.00 2.76
CA SER A 80 13.88 10.34 2.39
C SER A 80 13.76 9.36 1.25
N ILE A 81 12.70 8.55 1.23
CA ILE A 81 12.40 7.61 0.14
C ILE A 81 12.16 8.36 -1.18
N VAL A 82 11.47 9.51 -1.14
CA VAL A 82 11.17 10.30 -2.34
C VAL A 82 12.41 11.03 -2.87
N THR A 83 13.27 11.55 -1.99
CA THR A 83 14.45 12.33 -2.41
C THR A 83 15.64 11.46 -2.81
N ASN A 84 15.68 10.19 -2.40
CA ASN A 84 16.79 9.30 -2.71
C ASN A 84 16.45 8.35 -3.87
N GLU A 85 16.87 8.73 -5.09
CA GLU A 85 16.61 7.94 -6.31
C GLU A 85 17.14 6.51 -6.24
N LYS A 86 18.20 6.23 -5.45
CA LYS A 86 18.76 4.88 -5.33
C LYS A 86 17.79 3.91 -4.66
N LEU A 87 16.96 4.40 -3.74
CA LEU A 87 15.93 3.60 -3.07
C LEU A 87 14.78 3.20 -4.01
N SER A 88 14.64 3.83 -5.18
CA SER A 88 13.57 3.53 -6.14
C SER A 88 13.61 2.09 -6.67
N LYS A 89 14.78 1.45 -6.63
CA LYS A 89 15.01 0.07 -7.09
C LYS A 89 15.02 -0.95 -5.94
N CYS A 90 14.89 -0.48 -4.70
CA CYS A 90 14.94 -1.33 -3.52
C CYS A 90 13.54 -1.79 -3.10
N LEU A 91 13.47 -2.97 -2.49
CA LEU A 91 12.34 -3.35 -1.66
C LEU A 91 12.48 -2.63 -0.32
N ILE A 92 11.41 -2.01 0.17
CA ILE A 92 11.44 -1.25 1.43
C ILE A 92 10.40 -1.83 2.37
N ALA A 93 10.77 -2.05 3.62
CA ALA A 93 9.86 -2.43 4.69
C ALA A 93 10.14 -1.61 5.94
N LEU A 94 9.10 -1.35 6.73
CA LEU A 94 9.16 -0.62 7.98
C LEU A 94 8.94 -1.59 9.15
N PHE A 95 9.70 -1.44 10.23
CA PHE A 95 9.49 -2.19 11.45
C PHE A 95 9.50 -1.28 12.68
N ASN A 96 9.09 -1.82 13.82
CA ASN A 96 8.79 -1.05 15.04
C ASN A 96 7.67 -0.01 14.85
N LEU A 97 6.71 -0.30 13.96
CA LEU A 97 5.54 0.57 13.76
C LEU A 97 4.57 0.48 14.95
N HIS A 98 3.94 1.60 15.25
CA HIS A 98 2.76 1.64 16.11
C HIS A 98 1.49 1.42 15.29
N GLU A 99 0.57 0.58 15.76
CA GLU A 99 -0.72 0.28 15.09
C GLU A 99 -1.58 1.54 14.86
N SER A 100 -1.41 2.57 15.70
CA SER A 100 -2.12 3.85 15.58
C SER A 100 -1.53 4.79 14.52
N ALA A 101 -0.46 4.42 13.83
CA ALA A 101 0.24 5.32 12.92
C ALA A 101 -0.65 5.70 11.71
N GLY A 102 -1.47 4.79 11.20
CA GLY A 102 -2.35 5.06 10.04
C GLY A 102 -1.56 5.44 8.77
N VAL A 103 -0.28 5.06 8.72
CA VAL A 103 0.68 5.45 7.69
C VAL A 103 0.64 4.50 6.49
N GLU A 104 0.04 3.34 6.65
CA GLU A 104 0.08 2.21 5.73
C GLU A 104 -0.52 2.59 4.37
N LYS A 105 -1.62 3.36 4.40
CA LYS A 105 -2.27 3.90 3.20
C LYS A 105 -1.32 4.79 2.37
N LYS A 106 -0.62 5.73 3.02
CA LYS A 106 0.34 6.62 2.36
C LYS A 106 1.61 5.88 1.94
N ALA A 107 2.00 4.86 2.70
CA ALA A 107 3.20 4.08 2.52
C ALA A 107 3.12 3.07 1.37
N LEU A 108 1.99 2.38 1.22
CA LEU A 108 1.74 1.45 0.10
C LEU A 108 1.86 2.16 -1.25
N ALA A 109 1.29 3.38 -1.34
CA ALA A 109 1.39 4.23 -2.52
C ALA A 109 2.84 4.63 -2.87
N ARG A 110 3.79 4.45 -1.94
CA ARG A 110 5.18 4.88 -2.04
C ARG A 110 6.18 3.74 -2.03
N ARG A 111 5.76 2.57 -2.53
CA ARG A 111 6.62 1.38 -2.76
C ARG A 111 7.12 0.69 -1.50
N ILE A 112 6.58 1.01 -0.33
CA ILE A 112 6.81 0.21 0.88
C ILE A 112 6.03 -1.10 0.71
N ARG A 113 6.74 -2.22 0.89
CA ARG A 113 6.28 -3.59 0.66
C ARG A 113 6.06 -4.37 1.95
N GLY A 114 6.54 -3.88 3.09
CA GLY A 114 6.42 -4.57 4.37
C GLY A 114 6.13 -3.63 5.52
N PHE A 115 5.21 -4.05 6.39
CA PHE A 115 4.85 -3.35 7.61
C PHE A 115 4.92 -4.33 8.78
N PHE A 116 5.77 -4.03 9.75
CA PHE A 116 5.93 -4.81 10.98
C PHE A 116 5.72 -3.93 12.20
N TYR A 117 4.90 -4.39 13.13
CA TYR A 117 4.48 -3.67 14.32
C TYR A 117 5.32 -4.07 15.53
N LYS A 118 5.39 -3.21 16.55
CA LYS A 118 6.19 -3.47 17.76
C LYS A 118 5.82 -4.77 18.47
N ASP A 119 4.54 -5.13 18.43
CA ASP A 119 4.01 -6.31 19.08
C ASP A 119 4.03 -7.56 18.18
N ASP A 120 4.53 -7.45 16.95
CA ASP A 120 4.67 -8.60 16.06
C ASP A 120 5.66 -9.62 16.63
N HIS A 121 5.23 -10.89 16.66
CA HIS A 121 6.13 -11.98 17.01
C HIS A 121 7.24 -12.13 15.97
N PHE A 122 8.42 -12.51 16.45
CA PHE A 122 9.60 -12.65 15.62
C PHE A 122 9.44 -13.63 14.44
N GLU A 123 8.69 -14.73 14.61
CA GLU A 123 8.38 -15.67 13.54
C GLU A 123 7.56 -15.03 12.40
N VAL A 124 6.64 -14.12 12.77
CA VAL A 124 5.82 -13.35 11.82
C VAL A 124 6.72 -12.40 11.03
N PHE A 125 7.69 -11.77 11.71
CA PHE A 125 8.69 -10.92 11.09
C PHE A 125 9.53 -11.65 10.03
N LEU A 126 10.12 -12.79 10.39
CA LEU A 126 10.91 -13.61 9.45
C LEU A 126 10.09 -14.11 8.27
N LYS A 127 8.85 -14.54 8.53
CA LYS A 127 7.92 -14.94 7.48
C LYS A 127 7.71 -13.76 6.53
N GLY A 128 7.38 -12.57 7.05
CA GLY A 128 7.15 -11.39 6.21
C GLY A 128 8.36 -11.01 5.36
N ILE A 129 9.58 -11.10 5.90
CA ILE A 129 10.80 -10.88 5.10
C ILE A 129 10.86 -11.83 3.90
N ARG A 130 10.63 -13.14 4.10
CA ARG A 130 10.64 -14.12 3.00
C ARG A 130 9.62 -13.78 1.91
N PHE A 131 8.42 -13.35 2.31
CA PHE A 131 7.37 -12.91 1.38
C PHE A 131 7.81 -11.69 0.56
N ILE A 132 8.33 -10.67 1.22
CA ILE A 132 8.83 -9.44 0.57
C ILE A 132 9.96 -9.78 -0.41
N LEU A 133 10.89 -10.65 -0.01
CA LEU A 133 11.98 -11.13 -0.86
C LEU A 133 11.49 -11.93 -2.06
N ASN A 134 10.30 -12.52 -2.02
CA ASN A 134 9.66 -13.15 -3.18
C ASN A 134 8.90 -12.15 -4.07
N GLY A 135 8.91 -10.86 -3.72
CA GLY A 135 8.22 -9.80 -4.46
C GLY A 135 6.78 -9.56 -4.00
N GLU A 136 6.34 -10.22 -2.93
CA GLU A 136 5.01 -10.04 -2.34
C GLU A 136 4.96 -8.82 -1.41
N ILE A 137 3.74 -8.44 -1.01
CA ILE A 137 3.51 -7.40 -0.01
C ILE A 137 3.17 -8.07 1.32
N TRP A 138 3.83 -7.63 2.38
CA TRP A 138 3.54 -8.03 3.75
C TRP A 138 2.79 -6.92 4.49
N ILE A 139 1.52 -7.16 4.78
CA ILE A 139 0.67 -6.26 5.55
C ILE A 139 -0.36 -7.10 6.32
N SER A 140 -0.74 -6.65 7.52
CA SER A 140 -1.77 -7.35 8.30
C SER A 140 -3.11 -7.33 7.55
N ARG A 141 -3.88 -8.41 7.69
CA ARG A 141 -5.19 -8.55 7.03
C ARG A 141 -6.16 -7.46 7.48
N GLU A 142 -6.13 -7.10 8.76
CA GLU A 142 -7.01 -6.08 9.33
C GLU A 142 -6.78 -4.71 8.67
N ILE A 143 -5.52 -4.31 8.53
CA ILE A 143 -5.17 -3.02 7.92
C ILE A 143 -5.46 -3.04 6.42
N LEU A 144 -5.21 -4.16 5.74
CA LEU A 144 -5.59 -4.31 4.33
C LEU A 144 -7.11 -4.16 4.15
N LEU A 145 -7.91 -4.78 5.02
CA LEU A 145 -9.38 -4.65 4.97
C LEU A 145 -9.81 -3.21 5.22
N LYS A 146 -9.28 -2.56 6.26
CA LYS A 146 -9.53 -1.14 6.53
C LYS A 146 -9.21 -0.27 5.31
N TYR A 147 -8.07 -0.49 4.66
CA TYR A 147 -7.70 0.21 3.44
C TYR A 147 -8.72 0.01 2.30
N VAL A 148 -9.13 -1.24 2.05
CA VAL A 148 -10.12 -1.55 1.01
C VAL A 148 -11.42 -0.81 1.28
N PHE A 149 -11.92 -0.81 2.52
CA PHE A 149 -13.15 -0.10 2.88
C PHE A 149 -13.01 1.42 2.80
N ASP A 150 -11.96 2.02 3.39
CA ASP A 150 -11.71 3.48 3.35
C ASP A 150 -11.56 4.00 1.91
N SER A 151 -10.96 3.22 1.01
CA SER A 151 -10.79 3.61 -0.40
C SER A 151 -12.12 3.64 -1.18
N LEU A 152 -13.08 2.81 -0.79
CA LEU A 152 -14.41 2.79 -1.40
C LEU A 152 -15.25 4.00 -0.95
N GLU A 153 -15.09 4.42 0.31
CA GLU A 153 -15.77 5.58 0.88
C GLU A 153 -15.22 6.89 0.32
N GLU A 154 -13.90 7.11 0.36
CA GLU A 154 -13.27 8.33 -0.19
C GLU A 154 -13.54 8.53 -1.69
N LYS A 155 -13.61 7.44 -2.45
CA LYS A 155 -13.94 7.51 -3.88
C LYS A 155 -15.36 8.02 -4.08
N GLN A 156 -16.31 7.56 -3.28
CA GLN A 156 -17.69 8.02 -3.33
C GLN A 156 -17.80 9.49 -2.90
N ASP A 157 -17.10 9.90 -1.85
CA ASP A 157 -17.10 11.28 -1.37
C ASP A 157 -16.45 12.25 -2.37
N ALA A 158 -15.31 11.88 -2.97
CA ALA A 158 -14.66 12.72 -3.98
C ALA A 158 -15.50 12.88 -5.26
N ILE A 159 -16.26 11.84 -5.63
CA ILE A 159 -17.24 11.92 -6.72
C ILE A 159 -18.39 12.83 -6.31
N ALA A 160 -18.92 12.66 -5.09
CA ALA A 160 -20.01 13.49 -4.57
C ALA A 160 -19.63 14.97 -4.52
N GLU A 161 -18.42 15.30 -4.06
CA GLU A 161 -17.90 16.68 -4.02
C GLU A 161 -17.74 17.29 -5.42
N LYS A 162 -17.24 16.53 -6.40
CA LYS A 162 -17.05 17.02 -7.77
C LYS A 162 -18.35 17.21 -8.56
N THR A 163 -19.39 16.46 -8.21
CA THR A 163 -20.59 16.29 -9.06
C THR A 163 -21.88 16.71 -8.37
N SER A 164 -21.81 17.05 -7.06
CA SER A 164 -22.96 17.30 -6.20
C SER A 164 -23.98 16.15 -6.17
N LEU A 165 -23.56 14.94 -6.54
CA LEU A 165 -24.37 13.73 -6.48
C LEU A 165 -24.42 13.22 -5.04
N THR A 166 -25.58 12.75 -4.61
CA THR A 166 -25.72 12.07 -3.31
C THR A 166 -25.17 10.64 -3.40
N PRO A 167 -24.80 9.98 -2.29
CA PRO A 167 -24.36 8.59 -2.30
C PRO A 167 -25.34 7.66 -3.01
N ARG A 168 -26.64 7.90 -2.83
CA ARG A 168 -27.72 7.14 -3.48
C ARG A 168 -27.79 7.37 -4.99
N GLU A 169 -27.49 8.57 -5.44
CA GLU A 169 -27.42 8.90 -6.86
C GLU A 169 -26.17 8.31 -7.53
N ILE A 170 -25.04 8.27 -6.81
CA ILE A 170 -23.81 7.59 -7.26
C ILE A 170 -24.09 6.09 -7.42
N GLU A 171 -24.69 5.43 -6.43
CA GLU A 171 -25.06 4.01 -6.47
C GLU A 171 -25.93 3.68 -7.69
N ILE A 172 -26.97 4.49 -7.95
CA ILE A 172 -27.83 4.33 -9.13
C ILE A 172 -27.03 4.52 -10.43
N LEU A 173 -26.18 5.54 -10.50
CA LEU A 173 -25.37 5.84 -11.69
C LEU A 173 -24.32 4.75 -11.97
N THR A 174 -23.73 4.13 -10.94
CA THR A 174 -22.85 2.96 -11.06
C THR A 174 -23.59 1.76 -11.66
N LEU A 175 -24.82 1.48 -11.23
CA LEU A 175 -25.60 0.40 -11.81
C LEU A 175 -26.00 0.68 -13.27
N VAL A 176 -26.23 1.96 -13.60
CA VAL A 176 -26.47 2.40 -14.98
C VAL A 176 -25.25 2.16 -15.87
N SER A 177 -24.02 2.43 -15.40
CA SER A 177 -22.79 2.19 -16.16
C SER A 177 -22.53 0.70 -16.42
N MET A 178 -22.97 -0.17 -15.51
CA MET A 178 -22.97 -1.63 -15.68
C MET A 178 -24.09 -2.14 -16.62
N GLY A 179 -24.91 -1.25 -17.18
CA GLY A 179 -25.98 -1.61 -18.10
C GLY A 179 -27.29 -2.05 -17.43
N SER A 180 -27.43 -1.94 -16.10
CA SER A 180 -28.60 -2.47 -15.38
C SER A 180 -29.88 -1.69 -15.71
N SER A 181 -30.98 -2.36 -16.08
CA SER A 181 -32.26 -1.70 -16.37
C SER A 181 -32.89 -1.00 -15.15
N ASN A 182 -33.89 -0.14 -15.33
CA ASN A 182 -34.54 0.52 -14.18
C ASN A 182 -35.23 -0.48 -13.23
N GLU A 183 -35.74 -1.59 -13.78
CA GLU A 183 -36.31 -2.69 -12.99
C GLU A 183 -35.23 -3.41 -12.20
N GLU A 184 -34.10 -3.74 -12.83
CA GLU A 184 -32.97 -4.37 -12.15
C GLU A 184 -32.38 -3.48 -11.06
N ILE A 185 -32.24 -2.18 -11.32
CA ILE A 185 -31.80 -1.21 -10.31
C ILE A 185 -32.78 -1.20 -9.16
N SER A 186 -34.08 -1.07 -9.44
CA SER A 186 -35.13 -1.01 -8.41
C SER A 186 -35.11 -2.24 -7.49
N ASN A 187 -34.87 -3.42 -8.06
CA ASN A 187 -34.77 -4.68 -7.34
C ASN A 187 -33.47 -4.78 -6.53
N LYS A 188 -32.33 -4.37 -7.09
CA LYS A 188 -31.02 -4.46 -6.41
C LYS A 188 -30.94 -3.59 -5.16
N ILE A 189 -31.56 -2.42 -5.18
CA ILE A 189 -31.45 -1.44 -4.10
C ILE A 189 -32.77 -1.21 -3.34
N CYS A 190 -33.77 -2.08 -3.57
CA CYS A 190 -35.05 -2.12 -2.86
C CYS A 190 -35.85 -0.80 -2.87
N ILE A 191 -36.04 -0.20 -4.04
CA ILE A 191 -36.90 1.00 -4.23
C ILE A 191 -37.86 0.81 -5.41
N SER A 192 -38.82 1.71 -5.59
CA SER A 192 -39.72 1.63 -6.75
C SER A 192 -39.03 2.03 -8.05
N THR A 193 -39.45 1.44 -9.18
CA THR A 193 -38.98 1.83 -10.53
C THR A 193 -39.24 3.31 -10.83
N ASN A 194 -40.31 3.88 -10.30
CA ASN A 194 -40.60 5.30 -10.41
C ASN A 194 -39.60 6.15 -9.62
N THR A 195 -39.20 5.71 -8.42
CA THR A 195 -38.15 6.36 -7.64
C THR A 195 -36.81 6.34 -8.39
N VAL A 196 -36.46 5.24 -9.06
CA VAL A 196 -35.27 5.17 -9.92
C VAL A 196 -35.34 6.21 -11.04
N LYS A 197 -36.48 6.34 -11.73
CA LYS A 197 -36.67 7.36 -12.79
C LYS A 197 -36.47 8.77 -12.26
N THR A 198 -37.00 9.09 -11.08
CA THR A 198 -36.81 10.39 -10.43
C THR A 198 -35.33 10.66 -10.12
N HIS A 199 -34.62 9.69 -9.56
CA HIS A 199 -33.18 9.82 -9.33
C HIS A 199 -32.40 10.01 -10.63
N MET A 200 -32.71 9.24 -11.68
CA MET A 200 -32.06 9.41 -12.99
C MET A 200 -32.24 10.81 -13.56
N TYR A 201 -33.43 11.40 -13.44
CA TYR A 201 -33.67 12.77 -13.87
C TYR A 201 -32.79 13.78 -13.11
N ASN A 202 -32.69 13.64 -11.79
CA ASN A 202 -31.85 14.50 -10.96
C ASN A 202 -30.36 14.32 -11.28
N ILE A 203 -29.92 13.07 -11.48
CA ILE A 203 -28.55 12.73 -11.88
C ILE A 203 -28.21 13.41 -13.20
N PHE A 204 -29.07 13.28 -14.23
CA PHE A 204 -28.83 13.85 -15.55
C PHE A 204 -28.66 15.36 -15.50
N LYS A 205 -29.47 16.03 -14.67
CA LYS A 205 -29.36 17.47 -14.44
C LYS A 205 -28.05 17.86 -13.76
N LYS A 206 -27.60 17.07 -12.77
CA LYS A 206 -26.37 17.34 -12.00
C LYS A 206 -25.10 17.12 -12.83
N ILE A 207 -25.05 16.08 -13.66
CA ILE A 207 -23.90 15.78 -14.52
C ILE A 207 -24.00 16.38 -15.94
N ASN A 208 -25.07 17.15 -16.21
CA ASN A 208 -25.33 17.83 -17.47
C ASN A 208 -25.32 16.91 -18.72
N VAL A 209 -26.05 15.80 -18.65
CA VAL A 209 -26.24 14.86 -19.77
C VAL A 209 -27.72 14.74 -20.14
N GLN A 210 -28.01 14.33 -21.37
CA GLN A 210 -29.37 14.33 -21.91
C GLN A 210 -30.02 12.95 -21.95
N ASN A 211 -29.23 11.87 -21.92
CA ASN A 211 -29.77 10.52 -22.02
C ASN A 211 -28.97 9.50 -21.23
N ARG A 212 -29.57 8.33 -21.06
CA ARG A 212 -29.02 7.22 -20.27
C ARG A 212 -27.68 6.72 -20.79
N LEU A 213 -27.48 6.69 -22.10
CA LEU A 213 -26.23 6.26 -22.70
C LEU A 213 -25.11 7.26 -22.37
N GLN A 214 -25.37 8.56 -22.50
CA GLN A 214 -24.45 9.62 -22.10
C GLN A 214 -24.14 9.55 -20.60
N ALA A 215 -25.15 9.27 -19.75
CA ALA A 215 -24.92 9.07 -18.33
C ALA A 215 -24.04 7.84 -18.03
N ALA A 216 -24.25 6.72 -18.74
CA ALA A 216 -23.43 5.52 -18.60
C ALA A 216 -21.97 5.75 -19.04
N LEU A 217 -21.76 6.45 -20.16
CA LEU A 217 -20.43 6.82 -20.66
C LEU A 217 -19.72 7.83 -19.75
N TRP A 218 -20.46 8.83 -19.27
CA TRP A 218 -19.97 9.77 -18.28
C TRP A 218 -19.54 9.04 -17.02
N ALA A 219 -20.36 8.10 -16.53
CA ALA A 219 -20.05 7.30 -15.37
C ALA A 219 -18.81 6.42 -15.57
N ALA A 220 -18.64 5.81 -16.75
CA ALA A 220 -17.45 5.00 -17.06
C ALA A 220 -16.13 5.79 -17.08
N THR A 221 -16.20 7.12 -17.18
CA THR A 221 -15.04 8.01 -17.26
C THR A 221 -14.82 8.85 -16.01
N ASN A 222 -15.83 8.98 -15.14
CA ASN A 222 -15.82 9.88 -13.99
C ASN A 222 -16.13 9.17 -12.65
N LEU A 223 -16.60 7.91 -12.67
CA LEU A 223 -16.68 7.01 -11.51
C LEU A 223 -15.54 6.01 -11.54
#